data_AF-A0A356D4N3-F1
#
_entry.id   AF-A0A356D4N3-F1
#
_cell.length_a   1.000
_cell.length_b   1.000
_cell.length_c   1.000
_cell.angle_alpha   90.00
_cell.angle_beta   90.00
_cell.angle_gamma   90.00
#
_symmetry.space_group_name_H-M   'P 1'
#
loop_
_entity.id
_entity.type
_entity.pdbx_description
1 polymer ?
#
loop_
_entity_poly.entity_id
_entity_poly.type
_entity_poly.pdbx_seq_one_letter_code
_entity_poly.pdbx_strand_id
1 'polypeptide(L)'
;MALNETEIADIKRCMEFFMMKRRPPAFVRDEVDLQYRVIGNEVTIYRVNYINNKKYDSPIAKIVLNRPHTSWNLYSMVQPNQWIAAIKESIPSFSEAIKIVEDDVTCCFFG
;
A
#
# COMPACT_ATOMS: atom_id res chain seq x y z
N MET A 1 -7.43 3.28 19.45
CA MET A 1 -7.27 1.82 19.51
C MET A 1 -6.56 1.38 18.24
N ALA A 2 -5.42 0.69 18.37
CA ALA A 2 -4.62 0.21 17.25
C ALA A 2 -5.16 -1.14 16.72
N LEU A 3 -4.74 -1.55 15.50
CA LEU A 3 -5.01 -2.88 14.94
C LEU A 3 -4.65 -3.98 15.96
N ASN A 4 -5.49 -5.00 16.07
CA ASN A 4 -5.20 -6.16 16.91
C ASN A 4 -4.09 -7.00 16.27
N GLU A 5 -3.36 -7.78 17.06
CA GLU A 5 -2.26 -8.62 16.54
C GLU A 5 -2.70 -9.59 15.45
N THR A 6 -3.92 -10.16 15.56
CA THR A 6 -4.51 -11.04 14.55
C THR A 6 -4.79 -10.30 13.23
N GLU A 7 -5.31 -9.07 13.30
CA GLU A 7 -5.55 -8.24 12.11
C GLU A 7 -4.23 -7.85 11.44
N ILE A 8 -3.21 -7.49 12.23
CA ILE A 8 -1.87 -7.18 11.72
C ILE A 8 -1.27 -8.40 11.03
N ALA A 9 -1.43 -9.60 11.59
CA ALA A 9 -0.95 -10.83 10.97
C ALA A 9 -1.63 -11.11 9.62
N ASP A 10 -2.94 -10.90 9.53
CA ASP A 10 -3.69 -11.05 8.28
C ASP A 10 -3.24 -10.04 7.21
N ILE A 11 -3.14 -8.76 7.58
CA ILE A 11 -2.63 -7.68 6.72
C ILE A 11 -1.23 -8.01 6.23
N LYS A 12 -0.32 -8.43 7.12
CA LYS A 12 1.04 -8.84 6.75
C LYS A 12 1.03 -9.97 5.74
N ARG A 13 0.19 -10.98 5.95
CA ARG A 13 0.04 -12.11 5.02
C ARG A 13 -0.44 -11.63 3.65
N CYS A 14 -1.48 -10.79 3.58
CA CYS A 14 -1.94 -10.18 2.33
C CYS A 14 -0.84 -9.38 1.63
N MET A 15 -0.08 -8.58 2.39
CA MET A 15 1.04 -7.80 1.87
C MET A 15 2.17 -8.69 1.36
N GLU A 16 2.48 -9.80 2.03
CA GLU A 16 3.47 -10.77 1.56
C GLU A 16 3.06 -11.40 0.22
N PHE A 17 1.79 -11.77 0.04
CA PHE A 17 1.29 -12.26 -1.25
C PHE A 17 1.39 -11.20 -2.35
N PHE A 18 1.02 -9.96 -2.05
CA PHE A 18 1.16 -8.83 -2.98
C PHE A 18 2.62 -8.60 -3.37
N MET A 19 3.52 -8.59 -2.38
CA MET A 19 4.95 -8.47 -2.62
C MET A 19 5.49 -9.64 -3.41
N MET A 20 5.04 -10.88 -3.19
CA MET A 20 5.49 -12.04 -3.96
C MET A 20 5.09 -11.94 -5.43
N LYS A 21 3.86 -11.49 -5.72
CA LYS A 21 3.39 -11.28 -7.10
C LYS A 21 4.14 -10.16 -7.81
N ARG A 22 4.38 -9.05 -7.11
CA ARG A 22 4.84 -7.79 -7.72
C ARG A 22 6.32 -7.51 -7.55
N ARG A 23 7.02 -8.20 -6.64
CA ARG A 23 8.48 -8.03 -6.48
C ARG A 23 9.14 -8.46 -7.78
N PRO A 24 9.82 -7.54 -8.46
CA PRO A 24 10.54 -7.91 -9.66
C PRO A 24 11.70 -8.85 -9.27
N PRO A 25 12.25 -9.58 -10.24
CA PRO A 25 13.33 -10.51 -10.01
C PRO A 25 14.55 -9.83 -9.38
N ALA A 26 15.40 -10.62 -8.70
CA ALA A 26 16.45 -10.11 -7.82
C ALA A 26 17.39 -9.08 -8.47
N PHE A 27 17.60 -9.15 -9.79
CA PHE A 27 18.43 -8.21 -10.54
C PHE A 27 17.79 -6.81 -10.68
N VAL A 28 16.46 -6.70 -10.65
CA VAL A 28 15.72 -5.41 -10.71
C VAL A 28 15.49 -4.84 -9.32
N ARG A 29 15.55 -5.67 -8.26
CA ARG A 29 15.37 -5.20 -6.87
C ARG A 29 16.43 -4.21 -6.43
N ASP A 30 17.60 -4.24 -7.06
CA ASP A 30 18.67 -3.26 -6.79
C ASP A 30 18.30 -1.87 -7.33
N GLU A 31 17.38 -1.78 -8.29
CA GLU A 31 16.94 -0.53 -8.89
C GLU A 31 15.57 -0.08 -8.36
N VAL A 32 14.61 -1.01 -8.24
CA VAL A 32 13.23 -0.75 -7.82
C VAL A 32 12.72 -1.86 -6.88
N ASP A 33 12.36 -1.48 -5.66
CA ASP A 33 11.73 -2.35 -4.67
C ASP A 33 10.38 -1.76 -4.20
N LEU A 34 9.54 -2.62 -3.60
CA LEU A 34 8.31 -2.21 -2.95
C LEU A 34 8.45 -2.45 -1.46
N GLN A 35 8.14 -1.45 -0.67
CA GLN A 35 8.11 -1.53 0.79
C GLN A 35 6.72 -1.13 1.29
N TYR A 36 6.37 -1.56 2.49
CA TYR A 36 5.17 -1.13 3.16
C TYR A 36 5.46 -0.86 4.63
N ARG A 37 4.65 0.01 5.23
CA ARG A 37 4.70 0.32 6.65
C ARG A 37 3.30 0.29 7.20
N VAL A 38 3.14 -0.43 8.31
CA VAL A 38 1.90 -0.46 9.08
C VAL A 38 2.12 0.38 10.32
N ILE A 39 1.31 1.43 10.50
CA ILE A 39 1.36 2.31 11.67
C ILE A 39 -0.05 2.37 12.26
N GLY A 40 -0.26 1.80 13.45
CA GLY A 40 -1.58 1.84 14.10
C GLY A 40 -2.67 1.13 13.29
N ASN A 41 -3.44 1.89 12.50
CA ASN A 41 -4.53 1.43 11.62
C ASN A 41 -4.34 1.85 10.16
N GLU A 42 -3.21 2.44 9.82
CA GLU A 42 -2.86 2.82 8.46
C GLU A 42 -1.75 1.91 7.92
N VAL A 43 -1.92 1.48 6.68
CA VAL A 43 -0.95 0.73 5.90
C VAL A 43 -0.54 1.62 4.73
N THR A 44 0.70 2.10 4.74
CA THR A 44 1.24 2.90 3.63
C THR A 44 2.20 2.05 2.83
N ILE A 45 2.02 2.05 1.52
CA ILE A 45 2.87 1.37 0.55
C ILE A 45 3.78 2.40 -0.08
N TYR A 46 5.06 2.06 -0.16
CA TYR A 46 6.13 2.88 -0.69
C TYR A 46 6.80 2.14 -1.83
N ARG A 47 6.98 2.83 -2.94
CA ARG A 47 7.92 2.42 -3.96
C ARG A 47 9.29 2.94 -3.57
N VAL A 48 10.28 2.08 -3.54
CA VAL A 48 11.66 2.42 -3.23
C VAL A 48 12.46 2.32 -4.50
N ASN A 49 13.08 3.41 -4.93
CA ASN A 49 14.01 3.40 -6.05
C ASN A 49 15.41 3.72 -5.54
N TYR A 50 16.43 3.06 -6.09
CA TYR A 50 17.82 3.39 -5.81
C TYR A 50 18.40 4.12 -7.01
N ILE A 51 18.73 5.40 -6.83
CA ILE A 51 19.35 6.23 -7.86
C ILE A 51 20.69 6.72 -7.29
N ASN A 52 21.80 6.39 -7.95
CA ASN A 52 23.16 6.75 -7.51
C ASN A 52 23.45 6.39 -6.03
N ASN A 53 23.18 5.15 -5.62
CA ASN A 53 23.30 4.67 -4.22
C ASN A 53 22.44 5.43 -3.19
N LYS A 54 21.54 6.33 -3.61
CA LYS A 54 20.59 6.99 -2.72
C LYS A 54 19.24 6.29 -2.84
N LYS A 55 18.68 5.99 -1.67
CA LYS A 55 17.34 5.42 -1.55
C LYS A 55 16.30 6.54 -1.62
N TYR A 56 15.37 6.43 -2.56
CA TYR A 56 14.22 7.31 -2.69
C TYR A 56 12.95 6.53 -2.38
N ASP A 57 12.31 6.82 -1.25
CA ASP A 57 10.98 6.32 -0.95
C ASP A 57 9.91 7.25 -1.50
N SER A 58 9.04 6.70 -2.33
CA SER A 58 7.88 7.37 -2.90
C SER A 58 6.63 6.68 -2.36
N PRO A 59 5.91 7.29 -1.41
CA PRO A 59 4.59 6.82 -1.01
C PRO A 59 3.65 6.77 -2.22
N ILE A 60 3.06 5.60 -2.48
CA ILE A 60 2.16 5.38 -3.61
C ILE A 60 0.70 5.25 -3.18
N ALA A 61 0.45 4.49 -2.12
CA ALA A 61 -0.89 4.13 -1.67
C ALA A 61 -0.93 4.15 -0.15
N LYS A 62 -2.05 4.61 0.41
CA LYS A 62 -2.32 4.56 1.84
C LYS A 62 -3.69 3.95 2.07
N ILE A 63 -3.74 2.92 2.88
CA ILE A 63 -4.96 2.19 3.23
C ILE A 63 -5.21 2.42 4.72
N VAL A 64 -6.39 2.90 5.08
CA VAL A 64 -6.73 3.26 6.46
C VAL A 64 -7.97 2.50 6.90
N LEU A 65 -7.89 1.81 8.05
CA LEU A 65 -9.02 1.11 8.64
C LEU A 65 -9.90 2.07 9.47
N ASN A 66 -11.14 2.26 9.02
CA ASN A 66 -12.22 2.89 9.77
C ASN A 66 -12.94 1.87 10.64
N ARG A 67 -12.56 1.80 11.92
CA ARG A 67 -13.20 0.95 12.93
C ARG A 67 -14.71 1.15 13.13
N PRO A 68 -15.31 2.37 13.09
CA PRO A 68 -16.75 2.50 13.30
C PRO A 68 -17.59 1.81 12.22
N HIS A 69 -17.01 1.57 11.04
CA HIS A 69 -17.69 0.92 9.91
C HIS A 69 -17.05 -0.40 9.49
N THR A 70 -16.03 -0.89 10.21
CA THR A 70 -15.18 -2.04 9.81
C THR A 70 -14.81 -1.96 8.32
N SER A 71 -14.49 -0.76 7.86
CA SER A 71 -14.35 -0.42 6.45
C SER A 71 -12.97 0.16 6.19
N TRP A 72 -12.46 -0.02 4.98
CA TRP A 72 -11.15 0.40 4.56
C TRP A 72 -11.27 1.55 3.56
N ASN A 73 -10.55 2.64 3.84
CA ASN A 73 -10.43 3.75 2.90
C ASN A 73 -9.09 3.64 2.18
N LEU A 74 -9.13 3.75 0.85
CA LEU A 74 -7.94 3.75 0.00
C LEU A 74 -7.65 5.17 -0.48
N TYR A 75 -6.42 5.61 -0.25
CA TYR A 75 -5.91 6.90 -0.66
C TYR A 75 -4.74 6.72 -1.64
N SER A 76 -4.73 7.52 -2.70
CA SER A 76 -3.60 7.69 -3.61
C SER A 76 -2.93 9.03 -3.37
N MET A 77 -1.66 9.11 -3.71
CA MET A 77 -0.87 10.32 -3.56
C MET A 77 -0.78 11.05 -4.90
N VAL A 78 -1.33 12.27 -4.98
CA VAL A 78 -1.26 13.09 -6.21
C VAL A 78 -0.03 13.99 -6.18
N GLN A 79 0.31 14.51 -5.01
CA GLN A 79 1.46 15.38 -4.79
C GLN A 79 2.11 15.07 -3.44
N PRO A 80 3.39 15.43 -3.24
CA PRO A 80 4.01 15.48 -1.91
C PRO A 80 3.06 16.12 -0.88
N ASN A 81 2.74 15.41 0.20
CA ASN A 81 1.76 15.77 1.24
C ASN A 81 0.26 15.87 0.84
N GLN A 82 -0.14 15.58 -0.40
CA GLN A 82 -1.55 15.55 -0.81
C GLN A 82 -2.03 14.13 -1.11
N TRP A 83 -2.85 13.61 -0.20
CA TRP A 83 -3.53 12.33 -0.32
C TRP A 83 -4.98 12.57 -0.74
N ILE A 84 -5.42 11.91 -1.81
CA ILE A 84 -6.82 11.90 -2.24
C ILE A 84 -7.39 10.51 -2.06
N ALA A 85 -8.69 10.40 -1.79
CA ALA A 85 -9.35 9.09 -1.78
C ALA A 85 -9.36 8.55 -3.22
N ALA A 86 -8.67 7.44 -3.46
CA ALA A 86 -8.67 6.77 -4.76
C ALA A 86 -10.04 6.17 -5.06
N ILE A 87 -10.72 5.70 -4.01
CA ILE A 87 -12.08 5.19 -4.04
C ILE A 87 -12.89 5.93 -3.00
N LYS A 88 -14.07 6.44 -3.41
CA LYS A 88 -15.00 7.12 -2.49
C LYS A 88 -15.78 6.13 -1.63
N GLU A 89 -15.95 4.90 -2.13
CA GLU A 89 -16.60 3.82 -1.43
C GLU A 89 -15.69 3.20 -0.36
N SER A 90 -16.31 2.85 0.76
CA SER A 90 -15.68 2.12 1.84
C SER A 90 -15.51 0.65 1.44
N ILE A 91 -14.28 0.16 1.45
CA ILE A 91 -13.95 -1.20 1.03
C ILE A 91 -14.14 -2.13 2.23
N PRO A 92 -14.86 -3.25 2.12
CA PRO A 92 -15.15 -4.10 3.28
C PRO A 92 -13.93 -4.92 3.74
N SER A 93 -12.95 -5.15 2.86
CA SER A 93 -11.79 -6.01 3.14
C SER A 93 -10.46 -5.41 2.70
N PHE A 94 -9.40 -5.65 3.48
CA PHE A 94 -8.04 -5.23 3.12
C PHE A 94 -7.54 -5.88 1.83
N SER A 95 -7.88 -7.16 1.60
CA SER A 95 -7.48 -7.86 0.38
C SER A 95 -8.07 -7.24 -0.89
N GLU A 96 -9.29 -6.68 -0.83
CA GLU A 96 -9.88 -5.96 -1.96
C GLU A 96 -9.15 -4.64 -2.20
N ALA A 97 -8.83 -3.91 -1.14
CA ALA A 97 -8.05 -2.67 -1.26
C ALA A 97 -6.71 -2.92 -1.94
N ILE A 98 -6.00 -3.98 -1.53
CA ILE A 98 -4.74 -4.38 -2.17
C ILE A 98 -4.96 -4.82 -3.61
N LYS A 99 -6.03 -5.55 -3.91
CA LYS A 99 -6.34 -5.95 -5.30
C LYS A 99 -6.56 -4.73 -6.19
N ILE A 100 -7.20 -3.68 -5.70
CA ILE A 100 -7.41 -2.44 -6.47
C ILE A 100 -6.08 -1.71 -6.71
N VAL A 101 -5.21 -1.67 -5.70
CA VAL A 101 -3.83 -1.16 -5.85
C VAL A 101 -3.00 -2.03 -6.79
N GLU A 102 -3.23 -3.36 -6.80
CA GLU A 102 -2.60 -4.31 -7.73
C GLU A 102 -3.00 -4.05 -9.17
N ASP A 103 -4.31 -4.03 -9.41
CA ASP A 103 -4.93 -3.86 -10.72
C ASP A 103 -4.67 -2.46 -11.29
N ASP A 104 -4.49 -1.47 -10.41
CA ASP A 104 -4.26 -0.06 -10.77
C ASP A 104 -5.22 0.43 -11.86
N VAL A 105 -6.51 0.02 -11.77
CA VAL A 105 -7.57 0.37 -12.73
C VAL A 105 -7.61 1.88 -13.00
N THR A 106 -7.32 2.68 -11.98
CA THR A 106 -7.39 4.13 -12.03
C THR A 106 -6.08 4.78 -12.50
N CYS A 107 -5.03 4.00 -12.81
CA CYS A 107 -3.66 4.46 -13.09
C CYS A 107 -3.15 5.48 -12.07
N CYS A 108 -3.58 5.36 -10.80
CA CYS A 108 -3.29 6.34 -9.75
C CYS A 108 -2.12 5.91 -8.86
N PHE A 109 -1.64 4.66 -8.99
CA PHE A 109 -0.65 4.09 -8.10
C PHE A 109 0.65 3.73 -8.83
N PHE A 110 0.57 3.14 -10.02
CA PHE A 110 1.72 2.63 -10.79
C PHE A 110 1.83 3.20 -12.21
N GLY A 111 0.89 4.06 -12.60
CA GLY A 111 0.88 4.81 -13.87
C GLY A 111 2.08 5.73 -14.07
#